data_AF-A0A0C2EC51-F1
#
_entry.id   AF-A0A0C2EC51-F1
#
_cell.length_a   1.000
_cell.length_b   1.000
_cell.length_c   1.000
_cell.angle_alpha   90.00
_cell.angle_beta   90.00
_cell.angle_gamma   90.00
#
_symmetry.space_group_name_H-M   'P 1'
#
loop_
_entity.id
_entity.type
_entity.pdbx_description
1 polymer ?
#
loop_
_entity_poly.entity_id
_entity_poly.type
_entity_poly.pdbx_seq_one_letter_code
_entity_poly.pdbx_strand_id
1 'polypeptide(L)'
;MRVVVLTGPESSGKSRLSAELQARFGGLVVGEYVRHFIECNPRDTCLADIPQIARGQLAWEDAARAQTPTLLILDTHLLSNLLWSQTLFGECPAWIEQALLARHYDLHLLLRPEGMPWTDDGQRCQPELGER
;
A
#
# COMPACT_ATOMS: atom_id res chain seq x y z
N MET A 1 -14.77 -2.16 14.50
CA MET A 1 -14.24 -2.19 13.12
C MET A 1 -13.12 -3.22 13.08
N ARG A 2 -13.11 -4.11 12.10
CA ARG A 2 -11.96 -4.99 11.79
C ARG A 2 -11.16 -4.37 10.66
N VAL A 3 -9.83 -4.42 10.75
CA VAL A 3 -8.92 -3.85 9.76
C VAL A 3 -8.03 -4.95 9.21
N VAL A 4 -8.15 -5.22 7.91
CA VAL A 4 -7.37 -6.21 7.18
C VAL A 4 -6.42 -5.49 6.24
N VAL A 5 -5.15 -5.83 6.28
CA VAL A 5 -4.11 -5.29 5.40
C VAL A 5 -3.71 -6.33 4.38
N LEU A 6 -3.70 -5.95 3.11
CA LEU A 6 -3.06 -6.69 2.03
C LEU A 6 -1.70 -6.06 1.77
N THR A 7 -0.65 -6.89 1.83
CA THR A 7 0.72 -6.45 1.59
C THR A 7 1.47 -7.50 0.76
N GLY A 8 2.60 -7.10 0.19
CA GLY A 8 3.36 -7.88 -0.78
C GLY A 8 3.79 -7.02 -1.97
N PRO A 9 4.66 -7.55 -2.84
CA PRO A 9 5.29 -6.79 -3.91
C PRO A 9 4.33 -6.39 -5.03
N GLU A 10 4.82 -5.61 -5.98
CA GLU A 10 4.06 -5.30 -7.18
C GLU A 10 3.64 -6.57 -7.93
N SER A 11 2.47 -6.52 -8.58
CA SER A 11 1.89 -7.65 -9.30
C SER A 11 1.59 -8.91 -8.47
N SER A 12 1.37 -8.82 -7.15
CA SER A 12 0.97 -9.98 -6.32
C SER A 12 -0.55 -10.19 -6.18
N GLY A 13 -1.38 -9.39 -6.85
CA GLY A 13 -2.84 -9.55 -6.83
C GLY A 13 -3.58 -8.87 -5.67
N LYS A 14 -2.93 -7.99 -4.91
CA LYS A 14 -3.55 -7.28 -3.76
C LYS A 14 -4.83 -6.54 -4.15
N SER A 15 -4.80 -5.72 -5.19
CA SER A 15 -5.97 -4.94 -5.62
C SER A 15 -7.13 -5.79 -6.11
N ARG A 16 -6.82 -6.96 -6.69
CA ARG A 16 -7.84 -7.94 -7.05
C ARG A 16 -8.46 -8.57 -5.80
N LEU A 17 -7.62 -9.03 -4.87
CA LEU A 17 -8.11 -9.67 -3.65
C LEU A 17 -8.88 -8.69 -2.76
N SER A 18 -8.46 -7.43 -2.66
CA SER A 18 -9.18 -6.40 -1.89
C SER A 18 -10.58 -6.14 -2.45
N ALA A 19 -10.72 -6.08 -3.78
CA ALA A 19 -12.01 -5.99 -4.45
C ALA A 19 -12.88 -7.23 -4.23
N GLU A 20 -12.31 -8.44 -4.33
CA GLU A 20 -13.02 -9.70 -4.07
C GLU A 20 -13.50 -9.81 -2.59
N LEU A 21 -12.66 -9.39 -1.64
CA LEU A 21 -13.01 -9.32 -0.21
C LEU A 21 -14.16 -8.33 0.02
N GLN A 22 -14.09 -7.14 -0.59
CA GLN A 22 -15.16 -6.15 -0.48
C GLN A 22 -16.47 -6.67 -1.08
N ALA A 23 -16.43 -7.27 -2.26
CA ALA A 23 -17.61 -7.81 -2.93
C ALA A 23 -18.29 -8.91 -2.09
N ARG A 24 -17.50 -9.72 -1.36
CA ARG A 24 -18.01 -10.85 -0.56
C ARG A 24 -18.41 -10.48 0.87
N PHE A 25 -17.67 -9.59 1.53
CA PHE A 25 -17.85 -9.26 2.95
C PHE A 25 -18.35 -7.83 3.20
N GLY A 26 -18.45 -7.01 2.17
CA GLY A 26 -18.72 -5.58 2.27
C GLY A 26 -17.51 -4.80 2.83
N GLY A 27 -17.77 -3.63 3.39
CA GLY A 27 -16.75 -2.77 3.97
C GLY A 27 -16.18 -1.72 3.02
N LEU A 28 -15.18 -1.00 3.51
CA LEU A 28 -14.49 0.06 2.77
C LEU A 28 -13.10 -0.40 2.36
N VAL A 29 -12.72 -0.10 1.13
CA VAL A 29 -11.37 -0.34 0.59
C VAL A 29 -10.62 0.98 0.54
N VAL A 30 -9.40 0.99 1.05
CA VAL A 30 -8.44 2.08 0.87
C VAL A 30 -7.35 1.59 -0.06
N GLY A 31 -7.20 2.27 -1.19
CA GLY A 31 -6.18 1.97 -2.18
C GLY A 31 -4.80 2.52 -1.82
N GLU A 32 -3.87 2.31 -2.76
CA GLU A 32 -2.48 2.67 -2.63
C GLU A 32 -2.26 4.13 -3.04
N TYR A 33 -1.95 4.99 -2.07
CA TYR A 33 -1.84 6.43 -2.28
C TYR A 33 -0.73 6.82 -3.26
N VAL A 34 0.39 6.08 -3.30
CA VAL A 34 1.51 6.41 -4.19
C VAL A 34 1.10 6.42 -5.66
N ARG A 35 0.12 5.59 -6.07
CA ARG A 35 -0.40 5.60 -7.44
C ARG A 35 -1.05 6.93 -7.80
N HIS A 36 -1.88 7.44 -6.89
CA HIS A 36 -2.50 8.75 -7.02
C HIS A 36 -1.45 9.88 -7.00
N PHE A 37 -0.44 9.77 -6.13
CA PHE A 37 0.65 10.74 -6.08
C PHE A 37 1.39 10.83 -7.43
N ILE A 38 1.75 9.70 -8.04
CA ILE A 38 2.44 9.64 -9.34
C ILE A 38 1.56 10.22 -10.46
N GLU A 39 0.26 9.89 -10.47
CA GLU A 39 -0.69 10.47 -11.45
C GLU A 39 -0.77 12.00 -11.36
N CYS A 40 -0.75 12.55 -10.13
CA CYS A 40 -0.75 14.00 -9.91
C CYS A 40 0.62 14.66 -10.14
N ASN A 41 1.71 13.89 -10.16
CA ASN A 41 3.09 14.38 -10.27
C ASN A 41 3.82 13.56 -11.35
N PRO A 42 3.60 13.84 -12.65
CA PRO A 42 4.14 13.04 -13.76
C PRO A 42 5.64 13.26 -13.95
N ARG A 43 6.43 12.77 -12.99
CA ARG A 43 7.89 12.74 -12.93
C ARG A 43 8.33 11.55 -12.07
N ASP A 44 9.61 11.22 -12.16
CA ASP A 44 10.18 10.22 -11.25
C ASP A 44 10.05 10.66 -9.79
N THR A 45 9.69 9.71 -8.94
CA THR A 45 9.63 9.91 -7.49
C THR A 45 11.04 9.95 -6.91
N CYS A 46 11.23 10.72 -5.85
CA CYS A 46 12.50 10.79 -5.12
C CYS A 46 12.27 10.66 -3.62
N LEU A 47 13.36 10.49 -2.86
CA LEU A 47 13.32 10.34 -1.40
C LEU A 47 12.54 11.48 -0.71
N ALA A 48 12.60 12.70 -1.24
CA ALA A 48 11.90 13.86 -0.68
C ALA A 48 10.37 13.75 -0.78
N ASP A 49 9.85 12.89 -1.66
CA ASP A 49 8.41 12.64 -1.81
C ASP A 49 7.86 11.67 -0.77
N ILE A 50 8.71 10.80 -0.22
CA ILE A 50 8.30 9.73 0.70
C ILE A 50 7.49 10.25 1.89
N PRO A 51 7.86 11.36 2.58
CA PRO A 51 7.04 11.88 3.65
C PRO A 51 5.63 12.32 3.22
N GLN A 52 5.48 12.86 2.00
CA GLN A 52 4.18 13.28 1.49
C GLN A 52 3.32 12.06 1.11
N ILE A 53 3.91 11.09 0.43
CA ILE A 53 3.23 9.85 0.05
C ILE A 53 2.73 9.11 1.30
N ALA A 54 3.59 8.94 2.31
CA ALA A 54 3.22 8.28 3.56
C ALA A 54 2.11 9.02 4.31
N ARG A 55 2.17 10.36 4.38
CA ARG A 55 1.09 11.17 4.98
C ARG A 55 -0.22 11.05 4.21
N GLY A 56 -0.17 10.98 2.88
CA GLY A 56 -1.34 10.76 2.05
C GLY A 56 -2.00 9.40 2.30
N GLN A 57 -1.19 8.33 2.40
CA GLN A 57 -1.70 7.01 2.77
C GLN A 57 -2.39 7.02 4.13
N LEU A 58 -1.76 7.68 5.12
CA LEU A 58 -2.36 7.81 6.46
C LEU A 58 -3.65 8.62 6.42
N ALA A 59 -3.70 9.73 5.67
CA ALA A 59 -4.89 10.55 5.56
C ALA A 59 -6.07 9.77 4.95
N TRP A 60 -5.80 8.96 3.92
CA TRP A 60 -6.82 8.09 3.32
C TRP A 60 -7.28 6.99 4.29
N GLU A 61 -6.36 6.36 5.02
CA GLU A 61 -6.70 5.39 6.06
C GLU A 61 -7.56 6.03 7.16
N ASP A 62 -7.13 7.17 7.70
CA ASP A 62 -7.81 7.87 8.79
C ASP A 62 -9.22 8.35 8.35
N ALA A 63 -9.36 8.85 7.12
CA ALA A 63 -10.66 9.22 6.55
C ALA A 63 -11.61 8.03 6.41
N ALA A 64 -11.10 6.85 6.04
CA ALA A 64 -11.91 5.64 5.99
C ALA A 64 -12.26 5.10 7.39
N ARG A 65 -11.33 5.18 8.35
CA ARG A 65 -11.60 4.83 9.76
C ARG A 65 -12.66 5.72 10.38
N ALA A 66 -12.66 7.02 10.06
CA ALA A 66 -13.65 7.99 10.55
C ALA A 66 -15.09 7.69 10.08
N GLN A 67 -15.25 6.96 8.97
CA GLN A 67 -16.56 6.46 8.51
C GLN A 67 -17.08 5.29 9.35
N THR A 68 -16.28 4.77 10.29
CA THR A 68 -16.63 3.68 11.21
C THR A 68 -17.17 2.40 10.53
N PRO A 69 -16.56 1.90 9.44
CA PRO A 69 -17.03 0.70 8.79
C PRO A 69 -16.91 -0.52 9.70
N THR A 70 -17.74 -1.55 9.46
CA THR A 70 -17.59 -2.84 10.14
C THR A 70 -16.28 -3.53 9.76
N LEU A 71 -15.89 -3.42 8.49
CA LEU A 71 -14.66 -3.94 7.89
C LEU A 71 -13.95 -2.85 7.08
N LEU A 72 -12.67 -2.66 7.32
CA LEU A 72 -11.76 -1.81 6.55
C LEU A 72 -10.68 -2.69 5.91
N ILE A 73 -10.52 -2.56 4.60
CA ILE A 73 -9.58 -3.33 3.77
C ILE A 73 -8.54 -2.36 3.23
N LEU A 74 -7.27 -2.58 3.55
CA LEU A 74 -6.16 -1.71 3.13
C LEU A 74 -5.33 -2.42 2.06
N ASP A 75 -5.29 -1.84 0.86
CA ASP A 75 -4.40 -2.22 -0.24
C ASP A 75 -3.61 -0.97 -0.64
N THR A 76 -2.60 -0.52 0.10
CA THR A 76 -1.78 -1.18 1.13
C THR A 76 -1.73 -0.29 2.39
N HIS A 77 -0.67 -0.39 3.20
CA HIS A 77 -0.39 0.51 4.33
C HIS A 77 1.08 0.96 4.36
N LEU A 78 1.50 1.63 5.44
CA LEU A 78 2.83 2.22 5.57
C LEU A 78 4.01 1.25 5.43
N LEU A 79 3.85 -0.06 5.67
CA LEU A 79 4.95 -1.00 5.42
C LEU A 79 5.42 -0.96 3.97
N SER A 80 4.51 -0.82 2.99
CA SER A 80 4.90 -0.70 1.59
C SER A 80 5.71 0.57 1.33
N ASN A 81 5.34 1.69 1.94
CA ASN A 81 6.10 2.93 1.85
C ASN A 81 7.50 2.77 2.45
N LEU A 82 7.59 2.10 3.60
CA LEU A 82 8.85 1.84 4.28
C LEU A 82 9.78 0.98 3.42
N LEU A 83 9.28 -0.16 2.92
CA LEU A 83 10.05 -1.10 2.12
C LEU A 83 10.49 -0.48 0.80
N TRP A 84 9.59 0.18 0.07
CA TRP A 84 9.96 0.83 -1.20
C TRP A 84 10.96 1.97 -1.01
N SER A 85 10.82 2.77 0.05
CA SER A 85 11.80 3.83 0.35
C SER A 85 13.19 3.24 0.60
N GLN A 86 13.27 2.14 1.37
CA GLN A 86 14.53 1.43 1.61
C GLN A 86 15.10 0.82 0.34
N THR A 87 14.27 0.14 -0.47
CA THR A 87 14.71 -0.52 -1.71
C THR A 87 15.22 0.47 -2.75
N LEU A 88 14.53 1.60 -2.93
CA LEU A 88 14.85 2.57 -3.99
C LEU A 88 15.91 3.59 -3.56
N PHE A 89 15.94 3.96 -2.29
CA PHE A 89 16.76 5.09 -1.81
C PHE A 89 17.71 4.74 -0.67
N GLY A 90 17.63 3.53 -0.10
CA GLY A 90 18.46 3.11 1.04
C GLY A 90 18.14 3.83 2.36
N GLU A 91 17.13 4.70 2.39
CA GLU A 91 16.74 5.52 3.53
C GLU A 91 15.21 5.55 3.64
N CYS A 92 14.70 5.71 4.86
CA CYS A 92 13.28 5.97 5.11
C CYS A 92 13.13 6.87 6.34
N PRO A 93 12.29 7.92 6.31
CA PRO A 93 12.03 8.74 7.48
C PRO A 93 11.55 7.90 8.69
N ALA A 94 12.28 7.98 9.81
CA ALA A 94 12.04 7.15 10.99
C ALA A 94 10.59 7.26 11.56
N TRP A 95 9.92 8.39 11.33
CA TRP A 95 8.55 8.58 11.77
C TRP A 95 7.56 7.61 11.09
N ILE A 96 7.87 7.10 9.90
CA ILE A 96 6.99 6.19 9.14
C ILE A 96 6.84 4.86 9.88
N GLU A 97 7.96 4.29 10.35
CA GLU A 97 7.95 3.07 11.15
C GLU A 97 7.19 3.28 12.47
N GLN A 98 7.46 4.40 13.16
CA GLN A 98 6.75 4.74 14.39
C GLN A 98 5.24 4.88 14.17
N ALA A 99 4.83 5.52 13.07
CA ALA A 99 3.42 5.70 12.72
C ALA A 99 2.73 4.39 12.29
N LEU A 100 3.47 3.46 11.70
CA LEU A 100 3.01 2.10 11.40
C LEU A 100 2.78 1.31 12.70
N LEU A 101 3.76 1.31 13.59
CA LEU A 101 3.72 0.56 14.87
C LEU A 101 2.69 1.12 15.87
N ALA A 102 2.36 2.41 15.77
CA ALA A 102 1.35 3.05 16.61
C ALA A 102 -0.09 2.66 16.23
N ARG A 103 -0.31 1.98 15.10
CA ARG A 103 -1.64 1.62 14.58
C ARG A 103 -1.98 0.16 14.85
N HIS A 104 -3.27 -0.09 15.02
CA HIS A 104 -3.81 -1.44 15.17
C HIS A 104 -4.39 -1.96 13.85
N TYR A 105 -3.97 -3.17 13.51
CA TYR A 105 -4.43 -3.95 12.35
C TYR A 105 -4.75 -5.38 12.83
N ASP A 106 -5.92 -5.91 12.49
CA ASP A 106 -6.40 -7.19 13.00
C ASP A 106 -5.81 -8.40 12.23
N LEU A 107 -5.48 -8.20 10.95
CA LEU A 107 -4.96 -9.24 10.08
C LEU A 107 -4.08 -8.66 8.98
N HIS A 108 -2.91 -9.29 8.77
CA HIS A 108 -2.06 -9.03 7.61
C HIS A 108 -2.08 -10.24 6.68
N LEU A 109 -2.41 -9.99 5.42
CA LEU A 109 -2.32 -10.96 4.34
C LEU A 109 -1.10 -10.61 3.49
N LEU A 110 -0.07 -11.44 3.58
CA LEU A 110 1.12 -11.34 2.73
C LEU A 110 0.89 -12.14 1.45
N LEU A 111 0.78 -11.45 0.32
CA LEU A 111 0.59 -12.05 -0.99
C LEU A 111 1.94 -12.19 -1.68
N ARG A 112 2.20 -13.38 -2.21
CA ARG A 112 3.41 -13.65 -2.98
C ARG A 112 3.15 -13.49 -4.49
N PRO A 113 4.15 -13.07 -5.28
CA PRO A 113 3.98 -12.78 -6.71
C PRO A 113 4.06 -14.01 -7.63
N GLU A 114 4.36 -15.21 -7.14
CA GLU A 114 4.53 -16.38 -8.02
C GLU A 114 3.24 -16.76 -8.76
N GLY A 115 3.39 -17.05 -10.06
CA GLY A 115 2.25 -17.36 -10.93
C GLY A 115 1.46 -16.14 -11.39
N MET A 116 1.79 -14.93 -10.93
CA MET A 116 1.19 -13.69 -11.42
C MET A 116 2.07 -13.04 -12.49
N PRO A 117 1.51 -12.72 -13.68
CA PRO A 117 2.25 -12.01 -14.70
C PRO A 117 2.62 -10.61 -14.20
N TRP A 118 3.83 -10.19 -14.49
CA TRP A 118 4.19 -8.78 -14.37
C TRP A 118 3.65 -8.05 -15.62
N THR A 119 3.03 -6.90 -15.39
CA THR A 119 2.48 -6.05 -16.44
C THR A 119 3.03 -4.65 -16.24
N ASP A 120 3.58 -4.05 -17.29
CA ASP A 120 3.95 -2.64 -17.26
C ASP A 120 2.69 -1.78 -17.28
N ASP A 121 2.50 -0.96 -16.24
CA ASP A 121 1.43 0.03 -16.14
C ASP A 121 1.98 1.47 -16.03
N GLY A 122 3.26 1.67 -16.35
CA GLY A 122 3.97 2.94 -16.26
C GLY A 122 4.40 3.34 -14.84
N GLN A 123 4.03 2.58 -13.80
CA GLN A 123 4.41 2.86 -12.41
C GLN A 123 5.26 1.77 -11.77
N ARG A 124 5.33 0.58 -12.37
CA ARG A 124 6.07 -0.57 -11.86
C ARG A 124 7.52 -0.55 -12.29
N CYS A 125 8.41 -1.04 -11.42
CA CYS A 125 9.86 -0.93 -11.65
C CYS A 125 10.66 -2.21 -11.40
N GLN A 126 10.04 -3.32 -11.00
CA GLN A 126 10.71 -4.60 -10.70
C GLN A 126 10.08 -5.76 -11.50
N PRO A 127 10.43 -5.89 -12.80
CA PRO A 127 9.86 -6.92 -13.66
C PRO A 127 10.30 -8.34 -13.27
N GLU A 128 11.50 -8.48 -12.70
CA GLU A 128 12.06 -9.77 -12.35
C GLU A 128 11.45 -10.33 -11.05
N LEU A 129 11.23 -11.64 -11.00
CA LEU A 129 10.66 -12.28 -9.80
C LEU A 129 11.62 -12.19 -8.59
N GLY A 130 12.93 -12.26 -8.81
CA GLY A 130 13.92 -12.20 -7.73
C GLY A 130 14.10 -10.82 -7.12
N GLU A 131 13.61 -9.78 -7.80
CA GLU A 131 13.64 -8.39 -7.32
C GLU A 131 12.34 -8.02 -6.59
N ARG A 132 11.31 -8.87 -6.66
CA ARG A 132 9.98 -8.70 -6.05
C ARG A 132 9.83 -9.46 -4.74
#